data_AF-A0AAV6TQZ4-F1
#
_entry.id   AF-A0AAV6TQZ4-F1
#
_cell.length_a   1.000
_cell.length_b   1.000
_cell.length_c   1.000
_cell.angle_alpha   90.00
_cell.angle_beta   90.00
_cell.angle_gamma   90.00
#
_symmetry.space_group_name_H-M   'P 1'
#
loop_
_entity.id
_entity.type
_entity.pdbx_description
1 polymer ?
#
loop_
_entity_poly.entity_id
_entity_poly.type
_entity_poly.pdbx_seq_one_letter_code
_entity_poly.pdbx_strand_id
1 'polypeptide(L)'
;MKWPVIDKKQYKFGIEDLLVKIHFSDLEEISGFLLNQLEQKHPREDYKEFLQLCLIFLGRVSPDKISFRAPGEFIMPDGWQKQHTL
;
A
#
# COMPACT_ATOMS: atom_id res chain seq x y z
N MET A 1 -15.63 12.13 0.67
CA MET A 1 -15.03 11.88 -0.66
C MET A 1 -15.46 10.49 -1.13
N LYS A 2 -15.66 10.27 -2.43
CA LYS A 2 -16.02 8.94 -2.97
C LYS A 2 -14.79 8.33 -3.66
N TRP A 3 -14.43 7.09 -3.36
CA TRP A 3 -13.30 6.39 -3.98
C TRP A 3 -13.19 6.48 -5.51
N PRO A 4 -14.28 6.32 -6.31
CA PRO A 4 -14.18 6.33 -7.76
C PRO A 4 -13.77 7.68 -8.37
N VAL A 5 -13.88 8.79 -7.62
CA VAL A 5 -13.57 10.15 -8.11
C VAL A 5 -12.23 10.68 -7.58
N ILE A 6 -11.48 9.89 -6.80
CA ILE A 6 -10.14 10.28 -6.34
C ILE A 6 -9.13 10.00 -7.45
N ASP A 7 -8.30 10.99 -7.76
CA ASP A 7 -7.16 10.82 -8.65
C ASP A 7 -6.06 10.04 -7.92
N LYS A 8 -5.96 8.75 -8.24
CA LYS A 8 -4.99 7.81 -7.65
C LYS A 8 -3.55 8.09 -8.09
N LYS A 9 -3.34 8.96 -9.08
CA LYS A 9 -2.01 9.39 -9.53
C LYS A 9 -1.54 10.66 -8.81
N GLN A 10 -2.45 11.38 -8.14
CA GLN A 10 -2.12 12.57 -7.37
C GLN A 10 -2.08 12.26 -5.88
N TYR A 11 -0.91 11.87 -5.41
CA TYR A 11 -0.60 11.72 -4.01
C TYR A 11 0.80 12.28 -3.73
N LYS A 12 1.10 12.55 -2.46
CA LYS A 12 2.44 12.89 -1.97
C LYS A 12 2.96 11.75 -1.13
N PHE A 13 4.27 11.57 -1.12
CA PHE A 13 4.87 10.62 -0.19
C PHE A 13 4.72 11.14 1.23
N GLY A 14 4.41 10.26 2.18
CA GLY A 14 4.30 10.63 3.59
C GLY A 14 5.57 11.25 4.13
N ILE A 15 6.73 10.79 3.63
CA ILE A 15 8.03 11.30 4.04
C ILE A 15 8.33 12.75 3.61
N GLU A 16 7.52 13.32 2.71
CA GLU A 16 7.60 14.74 2.36
C GLU A 16 7.03 15.65 3.46
N ASP A 17 6.17 15.11 4.33
CA ASP A 17 5.67 15.83 5.49
C ASP A 17 6.74 15.85 6.59
N LEU A 18 7.13 17.06 7.02
CA LEU A 18 8.16 17.25 8.05
C LEU A 18 7.77 16.59 9.39
N LEU A 19 6.49 16.65 9.78
CA LEU A 19 6.00 16.04 11.02
C LEU A 19 6.06 14.52 10.95
N VAL A 20 5.90 13.94 9.76
CA VAL A 20 6.09 12.51 9.56
C VAL A 20 7.57 12.17 9.59
N LYS A 21 8.40 12.93 8.86
CA LYS A 21 9.82 12.66 8.69
C LYS A 21 10.60 12.65 10.00
N ILE A 22 10.25 13.48 10.98
CA ILE A 22 10.92 13.49 12.30
C ILE A 22 10.76 12.18 13.08
N HIS A 23 9.77 11.34 12.74
CA HIS A 23 9.56 10.05 13.41
C HIS A 23 10.36 8.91 12.80
N PHE A 24 11.02 9.13 11.65
CA PHE A 24 11.84 8.12 11.01
C PHE A 24 13.31 8.39 11.29
N SER A 25 13.89 7.62 12.22
CA SER A 25 15.33 7.67 12.51
C SER A 25 16.15 6.90 11.49
N ASP A 26 15.60 5.82 10.91
CA ASP A 26 16.33 4.94 9.99
C ASP A 26 15.46 4.45 8.83
N LEU A 27 15.30 5.31 7.82
CA LEU A 27 14.46 5.02 6.65
C LEU A 27 14.98 3.83 5.83
N GLU A 28 16.29 3.62 5.79
CA GLU A 28 16.89 2.60 4.96
C GLU A 28 16.68 1.20 5.54
N GLU A 29 16.82 1.06 6.86
CA GLU A 29 16.51 -0.18 7.58
C GLU A 29 15.05 -0.59 7.38
N ILE A 30 14.12 0.35 7.58
CA ILE A 30 12.68 0.10 7.41
C ILE A 30 12.36 -0.29 5.97
N SER A 31 12.95 0.41 5.00
CA SER A 31 12.75 0.12 3.58
C SER A 31 13.30 -1.25 3.21
N GLY A 32 14.50 -1.60 3.70
CA GLY A 32 15.12 -2.91 3.51
C GLY A 32 14.28 -4.04 4.10
N PHE A 33 13.72 -3.84 5.30
CA PHE A 33 12.78 -4.79 5.90
C PHE A 33 11.54 -5.00 5.02
N LEU A 34 10.90 -3.93 4.55
CA LEU A 34 9.70 -4.02 3.71
C LEU A 34 9.97 -4.73 2.37
N LEU A 35 11.10 -4.44 1.73
CA LEU A 35 11.52 -5.12 0.50
C LEU A 35 11.75 -6.61 0.72
N ASN A 36 12.45 -7.00 1.80
CA ASN A 36 12.64 -8.40 2.15
C ASN A 36 11.30 -9.10 2.44
N GLN A 37 10.37 -8.42 3.12
CA GLN A 37 9.03 -8.98 3.35
C GLN A 37 8.27 -9.21 2.03
N LEU A 38 8.42 -8.36 1.02
CA LEU A 38 7.75 -8.57 -0.28
C LEU A 38 8.24 -9.81 -1.04
N GLU A 39 9.46 -10.27 -0.78
CA GLU A 39 10.01 -11.50 -1.37
C GLU A 39 9.47 -12.77 -0.70
N GLN A 40 8.88 -12.64 0.49
CA GLN A 40 8.33 -13.77 1.24
C GLN A 40 6.92 -14.15 0.75
N LYS A 41 6.60 -15.44 0.86
CA LYS A 41 5.25 -15.95 0.57
C LYS A 41 4.33 -15.63 1.74
N HIS A 42 3.41 -14.70 1.53
CA HIS A 42 2.35 -14.37 2.50
C HIS A 42 1.06 -15.12 2.20
N PRO A 43 0.31 -15.53 3.23
CA PRO A 43 -0.97 -16.22 3.06
C PRO A 43 -2.10 -15.30 2.57
N ARG A 44 -1.92 -13.97 2.67
CA ARG A 44 -2.91 -13.00 2.22
C ARG A 44 -2.30 -11.98 1.26
N GLU A 45 -3.00 -11.72 0.18
CA GLU A 45 -2.57 -10.79 -0.86
C GLU A 45 -2.81 -9.32 -0.48
N ASP A 46 -3.67 -9.03 0.51
CA ASP A 46 -3.89 -7.69 1.05
C ASP A 46 -2.69 -7.20 1.86
N TYR A 47 -1.98 -8.11 2.54
CA TYR A 47 -0.75 -7.80 3.25
C TYR A 47 0.37 -7.37 2.31
N LYS A 48 0.47 -7.97 1.12
CA LYS A 48 1.45 -7.53 0.10
C LYS A 48 1.18 -6.10 -0.36
N GLU A 49 -0.09 -5.74 -0.56
CA GLU A 49 -0.45 -4.36 -0.89
C GLU A 49 -0.14 -3.42 0.27
N PHE A 50 -0.39 -3.81 1.52
CA PHE A 50 0.00 -3.00 2.68
C PHE A 50 1.51 -2.70 2.68
N LEU A 51 2.36 -3.71 2.44
CA LEU A 51 3.82 -3.52 2.33
C LEU A 51 4.20 -2.56 1.20
N GLN A 52 3.53 -2.66 0.04
CA GLN A 52 3.73 -1.74 -1.08
C GLN A 52 3.31 -0.32 -0.71
N LEU A 53 2.16 -0.13 -0.04
CA LEU A 53 1.70 1.17 0.44
C LEU A 53 2.68 1.80 1.43
N CYS A 54 3.27 1.01 2.32
CA CYS A 54 4.33 1.47 3.21
C CYS A 54 5.54 1.98 2.42
N LEU A 55 6.01 1.25 1.39
CA LEU A 55 7.12 1.71 0.55
C LEU A 55 6.79 2.99 -0.24
N ILE A 56 5.55 3.12 -0.70
CA ILE A 56 5.05 4.35 -1.35
C ILE A 56 5.07 5.50 -0.35
N PHE A 57 4.55 5.28 0.86
CA PHE A 57 4.56 6.29 1.92
C PHE A 57 5.98 6.79 2.23
N LEU A 58 6.98 5.90 2.19
CA LEU A 58 8.39 6.22 2.40
C LEU A 58 9.10 6.82 1.16
N GLY A 59 8.41 6.95 0.01
CA GLY A 59 9.00 7.49 -1.22
C GLY A 59 10.04 6.57 -1.85
N ARG A 60 9.91 5.25 -1.70
CA ARG A 60 10.87 4.24 -2.18
C ARG A 60 10.40 3.45 -3.41
N VAL A 61 9.29 3.85 -4.03
CA VAL A 61 8.71 3.19 -5.21
C VAL A 61 8.60 4.17 -6.38
N SER A 62 8.79 3.67 -7.60
CA SER A 62 8.55 4.45 -8.82
C SER A 62 7.03 4.65 -9.05
N PRO A 63 6.57 5.88 -9.34
CA PRO A 63 5.16 6.21 -9.56
C PRO A 63 4.45 5.34 -10.61
N ASP A 64 5.20 4.90 -11.63
CA ASP A 64 4.65 4.24 -12.82
C ASP A 64 4.18 2.80 -12.58
N LYS A 65 4.48 2.22 -11.42
CA LYS A 65 4.15 0.81 -11.09
C LYS A 65 3.05 0.65 -10.05
N ILE A 66 2.33 1.73 -9.71
CA ILE A 66 1.45 1.76 -8.54
C ILE A 66 -0.02 1.71 -8.96
N SER A 67 -0.77 0.76 -8.39
CA SER A 67 -2.24 0.75 -8.43
C SER A 67 -2.79 0.63 -7.00
N PHE A 68 -3.76 1.46 -6.65
CA PHE A 68 -4.42 1.43 -5.35
C PHE A 68 -5.78 0.73 -5.46
N ARG A 69 -6.06 -0.27 -4.60
CA ARG A 69 -7.39 -0.89 -4.48
C ARG A 69 -8.34 -0.06 -3.63
N ALA A 70 -9.64 -0.32 -3.78
CA ALA A 70 -10.64 0.45 -3.06
C ALA A 70 -10.60 0.15 -1.55
N PRO A 71 -10.73 1.17 -0.68
CA PRO A 71 -10.86 0.97 0.75
C PRO A 71 -12.05 0.05 1.03
N GLY A 72 -11.82 -1.01 1.82
CA GLY A 72 -12.85 -1.99 2.14
C GLY A 72 -13.03 -3.11 1.10
N GLU A 73 -12.23 -3.16 0.03
CA GLU A 73 -12.10 -4.36 -0.79
C GLU A 73 -11.38 -5.45 0.00
N PHE A 74 -12.16 -6.38 0.55
CA PHE A 74 -11.63 -7.61 1.11
C PHE A 74 -11.35 -8.59 -0.04
N ILE A 75 -10.07 -8.94 -0.22
CA ILE A 75 -9.69 -10.00 -1.18
C ILE A 75 -10.10 -11.33 -0.55
N MET A 76 -11.15 -11.94 -1.08
CA MET A 76 -11.50 -13.30 -0.70
C MET A 76 -10.54 -14.24 -1.41
N PRO A 77 -9.91 -15.19 -0.69
CA PRO A 77 -9.16 -16.25 -1.34
C PRO A 77 -10.09 -16.99 -2.32
N ASP A 78 -9.56 -17.24 -3.50
CA ASP A 78 -10.24 -17.77 -4.67
C ASP A 78 -11.10 -18.99 -4.27
N GLY A 79 -12.44 -18.83 -4.31
CA GLY A 79 -13.37 -19.91 -3.93
C GLY A 79 -14.66 -19.49 -3.22
N TRP A 80 -14.77 -18.25 -2.72
CA TRP A 80 -16.00 -17.77 -2.08
C TRP A 80 -16.56 -16.56 -2.85
N GLN A 81 -17.51 -16.80 -3.74
CA GLN A 81 -18.27 -15.72 -4.38
C GLN A 81 -19.25 -15.11 -3.38
N LYS A 82 -19.20 -13.78 -3.16
CA LYS A 82 -20.34 -13.08 -2.55
C LYS A 82 -21.44 -12.93 -3.59
N GLN A 83 -22.51 -13.72 -3.45
CA GLN A 83 -23.82 -13.27 -3.88
C GLN A 83 -24.25 -12.15 -2.91
N HIS A 84 -24.28 -10.89 -3.36
CA HIS A 84 -25.19 -9.92 -2.80
C HIS A 84 -25.55 -8.91 -3.87
N THR A 85 -26.57 -9.28 -4.66
CA THR A 85 -27.52 -8.35 -5.23
C THR A 85 -28.35 -7.78 -4.07
N LEU A 86 -28.38 -6.46 -3.91
CA LEU A 86 -29.56 -5.68 -3.54
C LEU A 86 -29.47 -4.31 -4.22
#